data_AF-A0A2W6BD90-F1
#
_entry.id   AF-A0A2W6BD90-F1
#
_cell.length_a   1.000
_cell.length_b   1.000
_cell.length_c   1.000
_cell.angle_alpha   90.00
_cell.angle_beta   90.00
_cell.angle_gamma   90.00
#
_symmetry.space_group_name_H-M   'P 1'
#
loop_
_entity.id
_entity.type
_entity.pdbx_description
1 polymer ?
#
loop_
_entity_poly.entity_id
_entity_poly.type
_entity_poly.pdbx_seq_one_letter_code
_entity_poly.pdbx_strand_id
1 'polypeptide(L)' 'MSTSSADAVRPDTLIYLRVRDIDAIAAEFGVQPEDAPWAREIELRDPDGNRLRIGTPTD' A
#
# COMPACT_ATOMS: atom_id res chain seq x y z
N MET A 1 -26.83 25.03 -4.09
CA MET A 1 -25.61 24.49 -4.72
C MET A 1 -24.56 24.47 -3.63
N SER A 2 -24.38 23.33 -2.96
CA SER A 2 -23.41 23.22 -1.86
C SER A 2 -22.07 22.80 -2.44
N THR A 3 -21.11 23.73 -2.47
CA THR A 3 -19.71 23.42 -2.74
C THR A 3 -19.12 22.80 -1.48
N SER A 4 -18.96 21.48 -1.46
CA SER A 4 -18.10 20.83 -0.48
C SER A 4 -16.67 21.31 -0.75
N SER A 5 -16.14 22.13 0.15
CA SER A 5 -14.73 22.48 0.18
C SER A 5 -13.96 21.18 0.40
N ALA A 6 -13.36 20.63 -0.65
CA ALA A 6 -12.42 19.52 -0.52
C ALA A 6 -11.13 20.08 0.08
N ASP A 7 -11.17 20.39 1.38
CA ASP A 7 -10.05 20.90 2.14
C ASP A 7 -8.96 19.81 2.22
N ALA A 8 -7.98 19.95 1.34
CA ALA A 8 -6.64 19.35 1.36
C ALA A 8 -6.56 17.85 1.72
N VAL A 9 -6.81 16.99 0.74
CA VAL A 9 -6.12 15.68 0.68
C VAL A 9 -4.62 16.01 0.57
N ARG A 10 -3.79 15.50 1.48
CA ARG A 10 -2.33 15.54 1.30
C ARG A 10 -1.94 14.29 0.52
N PRO A 11 -1.82 14.36 -0.83
CA PRO A 11 -1.35 13.22 -1.59
C PRO A 11 0.06 12.87 -1.15
N ASP A 12 0.46 11.61 -1.39
CA ASP A 12 1.82 11.10 -1.19
C ASP A 12 2.21 10.78 0.28
N THR A 13 1.24 10.39 1.11
CA THR A 13 1.57 9.78 2.41
C THR A 13 2.10 8.35 2.23
N LEU A 14 3.13 7.97 2.99
CA LEU A 14 3.64 6.59 3.05
C LEU A 14 2.97 5.82 4.20
N ILE A 15 2.29 4.72 3.87
CA ILE A 15 1.59 3.86 4.83
C ILE A 15 2.23 2.47 4.83
N TYR A 16 2.50 1.93 6.01
CA TYR A 16 3.00 0.57 6.19
C TYR A 16 1.89 -0.33 6.71
N LEU A 17 1.59 -1.42 5.99
CA LEU A 17 0.62 -2.43 6.39
C LEU A 17 1.31 -3.78 6.53
N ARG A 18 1.03 -4.48 7.63
CA ARG A 18 1.48 -5.86 7.85
C ARG A 18 0.35 -6.82 7.62
N VAL A 19 0.61 -7.84 6.82
CA VAL A 19 -0.37 -8.88 6.47
C VAL A 19 0.23 -10.26 6.66
N ARG A 20 -0.62 -11.26 6.83
CA ARG A 20 -0.16 -12.64 7.02
C ARG A 20 0.29 -13.30 5.72
N ASP A 21 -0.38 -12.98 4.61
CA ASP A 21 -0.13 -13.59 3.31
C ASP A 21 -0.06 -12.48 2.25
N ILE A 22 1.17 -12.04 1.97
CA ILE A 22 1.44 -11.03 0.96
C ILE A 22 1.30 -11.58 -0.47
N ASP A 23 1.55 -12.87 -0.68
CA ASP A 23 1.47 -13.49 -2.00
C ASP A 23 0.03 -13.54 -2.51
N ALA A 24 -0.93 -13.83 -1.62
CA ALA A 24 -2.36 -13.74 -1.96
C ALA A 24 -2.75 -12.32 -2.40
N ILE A 25 -2.33 -11.29 -1.66
CA ILE A 25 -2.62 -9.90 -2.03
C ILE A 25 -1.93 -9.54 -3.35
N ALA A 26 -0.66 -9.90 -3.52
CA ALA A 26 0.09 -9.61 -4.73
C ALA A 26 -0.56 -10.23 -5.98
N ALA A 27 -1.10 -11.45 -5.86
CA ALA A 27 -1.85 -12.11 -6.93
C ALA A 27 -3.13 -11.34 -7.32
N GLU A 28 -3.89 -10.83 -6.33
CA GLU A 28 -5.09 -10.01 -6.60
C GLU A 28 -4.77 -8.71 -7.34
N PHE A 29 -3.61 -8.10 -7.05
CA PHE A 29 -3.16 -6.88 -7.74
C PHE A 29 -2.32 -7.14 -8.99
N GLY A 30 -2.02 -8.41 -9.32
CA GLY A 30 -1.18 -8.78 -10.46
C GLY A 30 0.26 -8.24 -10.38
N VAL A 31 0.77 -8.03 -9.16
CA VAL A 31 2.14 -7.54 -8.92
C VAL A 31 3.03 -8.66 -8.39
N GLN A 32 4.34 -8.54 -8.60
CA GLN A 32 5.31 -9.48 -8.03
C GLN A 32 5.83 -8.94 -6.69
N PRO A 33 5.77 -9.73 -5.60
CA PRO A 33 6.41 -9.37 -4.34
C PRO A 33 7.92 -9.35 -4.46
N GLU A 34 8.54 -8.46 -3.70
CA GLU A 34 9.98 -8.37 -3.52
C GLU A 34 10.37 -8.92 -2.14
N ASP A 35 11.46 -9.68 -2.09
CA ASP A 35 12.05 -10.13 -0.84
C ASP A 35 13.04 -9.08 -0.30
N ALA A 36 12.80 -8.61 0.92
CA ALA A 36 13.68 -7.71 1.66
C ALA A 36 14.17 -8.39 2.95
N PRO A 37 15.27 -7.91 3.58
CA PRO A 37 15.80 -8.49 4.81
C PRO A 37 14.84 -8.51 6.01
N TRP A 38 13.73 -7.76 5.94
CA TRP A 38 12.75 -7.59 7.02
C TRP A 38 11.35 -8.10 6.68
N ALA A 39 11.04 -8.33 5.40
CA ALA A 39 9.72 -8.73 4.93
C ALA A 39 9.77 -9.18 3.47
N ARG A 40 8.77 -9.97 3.08
CA ARG A 40 8.33 -10.06 1.69
C ARG A 40 7.24 -9.02 1.47
N GLU A 41 7.39 -8.11 0.51
CA GLU A 41 6.52 -6.92 0.39
C GLU A 41 6.20 -6.51 -1.05
N ILE A 42 5.14 -5.69 -1.20
CA ILE A 42 4.77 -5.00 -2.45
C ILE A 42 4.65 -3.50 -2.17
N GLU A 43 4.79 -2.69 -3.21
CA GLU A 43 4.45 -1.26 -3.21
C GLU A 43 3.26 -0.99 -4.13
N LEU A 44 2.22 -0.33 -3.62
CA LEU A 44 1.03 0.08 -4.38
C LEU A 44 0.79 1.59 -4.23
N ARG A 45 0.00 2.15 -5.15
CA ARG A 45 -0.57 3.49 -5.04
C ARG A 45 -2.08 3.41 -4.92
N ASP A 46 -2.65 4.10 -3.94
CA ASP A 46 -4.10 4.26 -3.84
C ASP A 46 -4.60 5.41 -4.74
N PRO A 47 -5.93 5.55 -4.95
CA PRO A 47 -6.49 6.63 -5.77
C PRO A 47 -6.20 8.05 -5.26
N ASP A 48 -5.90 8.21 -3.97
CA ASP A 48 -5.52 9.50 -3.36
C ASP A 48 -4.03 9.81 -3.56
N GLY A 49 -3.26 8.87 -4.12
CA GLY A 49 -1.85 8.98 -4.40
C GLY A 49 -0.95 8.61 -3.23
N ASN A 50 -1.49 8.01 -2.16
CA ASN A 50 -0.66 7.49 -1.08
C ASN A 50 0.15 6.28 -1.55
N ARG A 51 1.36 6.14 -1.01
CA ARG A 51 2.22 4.98 -1.23
C ARG A 51 1.97 3.97 -0.13
N LEU A 52 1.53 2.78 -0.50
CA LEU A 52 1.30 1.66 0.41
C LEU A 52 2.49 0.71 0.30
N ARG A 53 3.21 0.49 1.41
CA ARG A 53 4.14 -0.64 1.55
C ARG A 53 3.48 -1.71 2.39
N ILE A 54 3.20 -2.84 1.77
CA ILE A 54 2.42 -3.93 2.37
C ILE A 54 3.32 -5.15 2.40
N GLY A 55 3.51 -5.76 3.56
CA GLY A 55 4.42 -6.91 3.66
C GLY A 55 4.07 -7.91 4.74
N THR A 56 4.55 -9.13 4.53
CA THR A 56 4.62 -10.18 5.53
C THR A 56 6.01 -10.15 6.15
N PRO A 57 6.16 -9.82 7.44
CA PRO A 57 7.46 -9.80 8.11
C PRO A 57 8.15 -11.17 8.01
N THR A 58 9.48 -11.16 7.86
CA THR A 58 10.29 -12.34 8.14
C THR A 58 10.31 -12.56 9.66
N ASP A 59 10.11 -13.81 10.10
CA ASP A 59 10.02 -14.21 11.51
C ASP A 59 11.21 -13.73 12.36
#